data_AF-A0A1V5D013-F1
#
_entry.id   AF-A0A1V5D013-F1
#
_cell.length_a   1.000
_cell.length_b   1.000
_cell.length_c   1.000
_cell.angle_alpha   90.00
_cell.angle_beta   90.00
_cell.angle_gamma   90.00
#
_symmetry.space_group_name_H-M   'P 1'
#
loop_
_entity.id
_entity.type
_entity.pdbx_description
1 polymer ?
#
loop_
_entity_poly.entity_id
_entity_poly.type
_entity_poly.pdbx_seq_one_letter_code
_entity_poly.pdbx_strand_id
1 'polypeptide(L)'
;MDMWKSQSNSGKQMMASVACAVVGLILVVGFHDFAGFDTNTAAAFALGLLLLLIGVPGFLLSCKQTVIVDPGTRRITIEDSNRFHRKKRSIPFNDIACVNIGYMGKRSNYVTWYYLMLKLRSGEDYPLFAPGRFYDGGSDRSTVEGWKQRLEGYLGR
;
A
#
# COMPACT_ATOMS: atom_id res chain seq x y z
N MET A 1 -21.43 -0.70 18.79
CA MET A 1 -20.09 -0.33 18.28
C MET A 1 -20.11 -0.52 16.78
N ASP A 2 -19.84 0.53 16.01
CA ASP A 2 -19.98 0.49 14.55
C ASP A 2 -18.78 -0.20 13.88
N MET A 3 -19.06 -0.91 12.78
CA MET A 3 -18.04 -1.56 11.95
C MET A 3 -17.08 -0.51 11.39
N TRP A 4 -15.77 -0.72 11.59
CA TRP A 4 -14.74 0.17 11.07
C TRP A 4 -14.17 -0.38 9.77
N LYS A 5 -14.35 0.35 8.67
CA LYS A 5 -13.81 0.01 7.35
C LYS A 5 -12.83 1.07 6.89
N SER A 6 -11.61 0.63 6.57
CA SER A 6 -10.54 1.47 6.03
C SER A 6 -10.05 0.89 4.71
N GLN A 7 -9.80 1.76 3.73
CA GLN A 7 -9.26 1.37 2.43
C GLN A 7 -7.92 2.06 2.21
N SER A 8 -6.96 1.31 1.67
CA SER A 8 -5.69 1.86 1.20
C SER A 8 -5.92 2.81 0.04
N ASN A 9 -5.21 3.94 -0.01
CA ASN A 9 -5.24 4.85 -1.16
C ASN A 9 -4.35 4.32 -2.29
N SER A 10 -4.81 3.28 -2.98
CA SER A 10 -4.12 2.68 -4.13
C SER A 10 -4.10 3.58 -5.37
N GLY A 11 -4.88 4.67 -5.38
CA GLY A 11 -4.98 5.60 -6.50
C GLY A 11 -3.68 6.34 -6.79
N LYS A 12 -2.91 6.71 -5.76
CA LYS A 12 -1.64 7.43 -5.93
C LYS A 12 -0.55 6.56 -6.57
N GLN A 13 -0.44 5.29 -6.18
CA GLN A 13 0.47 4.33 -6.81
C GLN A 13 0.05 4.01 -8.25
N MET A 14 -1.24 3.81 -8.47
CA MET A 14 -1.79 3.55 -9.80
C MET A 14 -1.56 4.74 -10.75
N MET A 15 -1.71 5.98 -10.29
CA MET A 15 -1.49 7.19 -11.09
C MET A 15 -0.03 7.32 -11.54
N ALA A 16 0.94 7.04 -10.67
CA ALA A 16 2.36 7.05 -11.02
C ALA A 16 2.69 5.98 -12.08
N SER A 17 2.19 4.76 -11.91
CA SER A 17 2.41 3.68 -12.88
C SER A 17 1.75 3.97 -14.24
N VAL A 18 0.55 4.54 -14.25
CA VAL A 18 -0.14 4.98 -15.48
C VAL A 18 0.65 6.09 -16.18
N ALA A 19 1.12 7.10 -15.43
CA ALA A 19 1.92 8.18 -15.99
C ALA A 19 3.21 7.64 -16.63
N CYS A 20 3.94 6.74 -15.94
CA CYS A 20 5.12 6.08 -16.50
C CYS A 20 4.79 5.30 -17.77
N ALA A 21 3.70 4.53 -17.79
CA ALA A 21 3.32 3.76 -18.97
C ALA A 21 2.96 4.65 -20.16
N VAL A 22 2.22 5.73 -19.94
CA VAL A 22 1.82 6.68 -20.99
C VAL A 22 3.03 7.42 -21.55
N VAL A 23 3.89 7.98 -20.68
CA VAL A 23 5.12 8.66 -21.10
C VAL A 23 6.06 7.69 -21.83
N GLY A 24 6.20 6.47 -21.32
CA GLY A 24 7.00 5.45 -21.95
C GLY A 24 6.51 5.08 -23.36
N LEU A 25 5.19 4.95 -23.54
CA LEU A 25 4.58 4.69 -24.85
C LEU A 25 4.83 5.83 -25.84
N ILE A 26 4.67 7.09 -25.39
CA ILE A 26 4.92 8.27 -26.22
C ILE A 26 6.36 8.30 -26.70
N LEU A 27 7.32 8.03 -25.81
CA LEU A 27 8.75 7.99 -26.16
C LEU A 27 9.09 6.86 -27.13
N VAL A 28 8.55 5.65 -26.91
CA VAL A 28 8.81 4.51 -27.81
C VAL A 28 8.23 4.77 -29.19
N VAL A 29 7.00 5.28 -29.30
CA VAL A 29 6.35 5.55 -30.60
C VAL A 29 6.96 6.77 -31.29
N GLY A 30 7.28 7.83 -30.55
CA GLY A 30 7.83 9.07 -31.11
C GLY A 30 9.27 8.95 -31.61
N PHE A 31 10.06 8.04 -31.02
CA PHE A 31 11.47 7.83 -31.37
C PHE A 31 11.72 6.42 -31.93
N HIS A 32 10.70 5.75 -32.48
CA HIS A 32 10.84 4.39 -33.05
C HIS A 32 11.65 4.37 -34.35
N ASP A 33 11.69 5.50 -35.07
CA ASP A 33 12.27 5.56 -36.41
C ASP A 33 13.75 5.93 -36.31
N PHE A 34 14.61 4.91 -36.33
CA PHE A 34 16.06 5.02 -36.28
C PHE A 34 16.68 5.45 -37.62
N ALA A 35 16.06 6.43 -38.30
CA ALA A 35 16.52 6.87 -39.62
C ALA A 35 17.89 7.57 -39.59
N GLY A 36 18.40 7.92 -38.40
CA GLY A 36 19.79 8.34 -38.19
C GLY A 36 20.27 7.88 -36.82
N PHE A 37 21.52 7.42 -36.73
CA PHE A 37 22.21 7.04 -35.49
C PHE A 37 22.50 8.27 -34.61
N ASP A 38 21.47 9.00 -34.20
CA ASP A 38 21.57 10.05 -33.19
C ASP A 38 21.43 9.42 -31.80
N THR A 39 22.45 9.63 -30.97
CA THR A 39 22.53 9.09 -29.60
C THR A 39 21.36 9.56 -28.74
N ASN A 40 20.81 10.75 -29.01
CA ASN A 40 19.67 11.30 -28.27
C ASN A 40 18.37 10.54 -28.54
N THR A 41 18.12 10.18 -29.81
CA THR A 41 16.96 9.38 -30.24
C THR A 41 16.99 7.99 -29.61
N ALA A 42 18.17 7.35 -29.62
CA ALA A 42 18.36 6.04 -28.98
C ALA A 42 18.16 6.10 -27.45
N ALA A 43 18.65 7.15 -26.80
CA ALA A 43 18.47 7.34 -25.36
C ALA A 43 16.99 7.57 -24.99
N ALA A 44 16.26 8.37 -25.76
CA ALA A 44 14.83 8.61 -25.55
C ALA A 44 14.00 7.33 -25.71
N PHE A 45 14.30 6.51 -26.72
CA PHE A 45 13.66 5.22 -26.95
C PHE A 45 13.93 4.23 -25.81
N ALA A 46 15.18 4.11 -25.36
CA ALA A 46 15.57 3.24 -24.25
C ALA A 46 14.90 3.66 -22.94
N LEU A 47 14.82 4.97 -22.67
CA LEU A 47 14.09 5.52 -21.54
C LEU A 47 12.59 5.18 -21.63
N GLY A 48 12.01 5.30 -22.83
CA GLY A 48 10.61 4.93 -23.08
C GLY A 48 10.32 3.47 -22.75
N LEU A 49 11.19 2.55 -23.19
CA LEU A 49 11.11 1.13 -22.86
C LEU A 49 11.23 0.88 -21.36
N LEU A 50 12.18 1.53 -20.68
CA LEU A 50 12.36 1.42 -19.24
C LEU A 50 11.09 1.86 -18.49
N LEU A 51 10.51 2.99 -18.88
CA LEU A 51 9.28 3.51 -18.27
C LEU A 51 8.08 2.60 -18.51
N LEU A 52 7.96 1.98 -19.68
CA LEU A 52 6.93 0.96 -19.97
C LEU A 52 7.14 -0.30 -19.11
N LEU A 53 8.38 -0.77 -19.01
CA LEU A 53 8.73 -1.95 -18.22
C LEU A 53 8.45 -1.78 -16.72
N ILE A 54 8.51 -0.56 -16.20
CA ILE A 54 8.16 -0.27 -14.80
C ILE A 54 6.67 0.07 -14.65
N GLY A 55 6.12 0.84 -15.59
CA GLY A 55 4.73 1.34 -15.55
C GLY A 55 3.69 0.24 -15.74
N VAL A 56 3.88 -0.65 -16.72
CA VAL A 56 2.90 -1.72 -17.03
C VAL A 56 2.79 -2.72 -15.86
N PRO A 57 3.87 -3.28 -15.31
CA PRO A 57 3.76 -4.15 -14.14
C PRO A 57 3.25 -3.43 -12.91
N GLY A 58 3.67 -2.19 -12.64
CA GLY A 58 3.17 -1.41 -11.51
C GLY A 58 1.65 -1.18 -11.58
N PHE A 59 1.13 -0.94 -12.79
CA PHE A 59 -0.31 -0.80 -13.03
C PHE A 59 -1.07 -2.12 -12.83
N LEU A 60 -0.52 -3.23 -13.35
CA LEU A 60 -1.13 -4.55 -13.26
C LEU A 60 -1.10 -5.12 -11.82
N LEU A 61 -0.02 -4.86 -11.09
CA LEU A 61 0.21 -5.32 -9.73
C LEU A 61 -0.32 -4.35 -8.67
N SER A 62 -1.01 -3.28 -9.07
CA SER A 62 -1.63 -2.33 -8.15
C SER A 62 -2.61 -3.07 -7.22
N CYS A 63 -2.26 -3.12 -5.93
CA CYS A 63 -3.01 -3.80 -4.88
C CYS A 63 -3.84 -2.78 -4.09
N LYS A 64 -5.15 -3.01 -4.01
CA LYS A 64 -6.05 -2.35 -3.07
C LYS A 64 -6.25 -3.26 -1.85
N GLN A 65 -5.91 -2.75 -0.68
CA GLN A 65 -6.15 -3.42 0.60
C GLN A 65 -7.35 -2.75 1.30
N THR A 66 -8.27 -3.58 1.79
CA THR A 66 -9.39 -3.16 2.63
C THR A 66 -9.27 -3.86 3.98
N VAL A 67 -9.24 -3.07 5.05
CA VAL A 67 -9.29 -3.57 6.43
C VAL A 67 -10.68 -3.31 6.97
N ILE A 68 -11.33 -4.37 7.44
CA ILE A 68 -12.66 -4.34 8.06
C ILE A 68 -12.52 -4.88 9.47
N VAL A 69 -12.74 -4.03 10.45
CA VAL A 69 -12.82 -4.42 11.86
C VAL A 69 -14.30 -4.54 12.20
N ASP A 70 -14.74 -5.77 12.40
CA ASP A 70 -16.13 -6.10 12.73
C ASP A 70 -16.24 -6.47 14.21
N PRO A 71 -16.79 -5.58 15.06
CA PRO A 71 -17.00 -5.87 16.48
C PRO A 71 -18.12 -6.89 16.72
N GLY A 72 -19.08 -7.05 15.79
CA GLY A 72 -20.17 -8.00 15.91
C GLY A 72 -19.71 -9.44 15.75
N THR A 73 -18.86 -9.72 14.76
CA THR A 73 -18.24 -11.04 14.56
C THR A 73 -16.90 -11.21 15.30
N ARG A 74 -16.45 -10.17 16.03
CA ARG A 74 -15.16 -10.12 16.75
C ARG A 74 -13.97 -10.53 15.87
N ARG A 75 -13.92 -10.01 14.65
CA ARG A 75 -12.91 -10.35 13.64
C ARG A 75 -12.39 -9.12 12.91
N ILE A 76 -11.09 -9.12 12.65
CA ILE A 76 -10.45 -8.24 11.67
C ILE A 76 -10.34 -9.01 10.37
N THR A 77 -10.90 -8.47 9.29
CA THR A 77 -10.78 -9.00 7.94
C THR A 77 -9.91 -8.07 7.13
N ILE A 78 -8.83 -8.61 6.58
CA ILE A 78 -7.95 -7.93 5.65
C ILE A 78 -8.17 -8.56 4.28
N GLU A 79 -8.62 -7.76 3.33
CA GLU A 79 -8.82 -8.16 1.94
C GLU A 79 -7.83 -7.41 1.06
N ASP A 80 -6.86 -8.13 0.53
CA ASP A 80 -5.95 -7.67 -0.51
C ASP A 80 -6.54 -8.06 -1.87
N SER A 81 -6.75 -7.08 -2.74
CA SER A 81 -7.24 -7.29 -4.09
C SER A 81 -6.30 -6.63 -5.09
N ASN A 82 -5.85 -7.38 -6.09
CA ASN A 82 -5.27 -6.83 -7.30
C ASN A 82 -6.14 -7.23 -8.50
N ARG A 83 -5.72 -6.86 -9.72
CA ARG A 83 -6.47 -7.17 -10.94
C ARG A 83 -6.60 -8.67 -11.23
N PHE A 84 -5.76 -9.53 -10.65
CA PHE A 84 -5.66 -10.96 -10.95
C PHE A 84 -5.99 -11.89 -9.79
N HIS A 85 -5.95 -11.40 -8.55
CA HIS A 85 -5.98 -12.19 -7.35
C HIS A 85 -6.61 -11.42 -6.19
N ARG A 86 -7.44 -12.12 -5.41
CA ARG A 86 -7.98 -11.64 -4.14
C ARG A 86 -7.51 -12.56 -3.03
N LYS A 87 -6.81 -12.01 -2.05
CA LYS A 87 -6.37 -12.71 -0.85
C LYS A 87 -7.10 -12.14 0.34
N LYS A 88 -7.81 -13.00 1.07
CA LYS A 88 -8.52 -12.64 2.29
C LYS A 88 -7.83 -13.29 3.48
N ARG A 89 -7.48 -12.50 4.50
CA ARG A 89 -6.99 -12.97 5.79
C ARG A 89 -7.98 -12.52 6.85
N SER A 90 -8.39 -13.43 7.74
CA SER A 90 -9.22 -13.09 8.90
C SER A 90 -8.44 -13.39 10.17
N ILE A 91 -8.38 -12.41 11.07
CA ILE A 91 -7.74 -12.49 12.38
C ILE A 91 -8.85 -12.30 13.43
N PRO A 92 -9.17 -13.33 14.23
CA PRO A 92 -10.15 -13.19 15.30
C PRO A 92 -9.56 -12.38 16.46
N PHE A 93 -10.41 -11.63 17.18
CA PHE A 93 -9.97 -10.79 18.29
C PHE A 93 -9.31 -11.59 19.42
N ASN A 94 -9.75 -12.83 19.62
CA ASN A 94 -9.20 -13.71 20.64
C ASN A 94 -7.72 -14.04 20.39
N ASP A 95 -7.27 -14.01 19.13
CA ASP A 95 -5.87 -14.27 18.77
C ASP A 95 -4.98 -13.04 18.99
N ILE A 96 -5.54 -11.87 19.29
CA ILE A 96 -4.78 -10.63 19.47
C ILE A 96 -4.32 -10.52 20.94
N ALA A 97 -3.02 -10.70 21.17
CA ALA A 97 -2.42 -10.58 22.50
C ALA A 97 -2.26 -9.11 22.92
N CYS A 98 -1.74 -8.25 22.03
CA CYS A 98 -1.66 -6.81 22.26
C CYS A 98 -1.57 -6.02 20.95
N VAL A 99 -1.81 -4.70 21.04
CA VAL A 99 -1.73 -3.76 19.92
C VAL A 99 -0.65 -2.73 20.23
N ASN A 100 0.37 -2.66 19.37
CA ASN A 100 1.47 -1.71 19.49
C ASN A 100 1.49 -0.77 18.28
N ILE A 101 2.24 0.32 18.38
CA ILE A 101 2.49 1.22 17.26
C ILE A 101 3.87 0.91 16.71
N GLY A 102 3.92 0.44 15.47
CA GLY A 102 5.14 0.31 14.69
C GLY A 102 5.46 1.62 13.99
N TYR A 103 6.74 1.80 13.64
CA TYR A 103 7.21 2.94 12.86
C TYR A 103 8.11 2.45 11.73
N MET A 104 8.05 3.13 10.59
CA MET A 104 8.92 2.89 9.45
C MET A 104 9.41 4.24 8.91
N GLY A 105 10.72 4.45 8.99
CA GLY A 105 11.35 5.70 8.60
C GLY A 105 12.74 5.87 9.22
N LYS A 106 13.55 6.75 8.62
CA LYS A 106 14.80 7.25 9.22
C LYS A 106 14.62 8.72 9.54
N ARG A 107 15.03 9.12 10.75
CA ARG A 107 14.97 10.51 11.24
C ARG A 107 15.68 11.50 10.31
N SER A 108 16.70 11.04 9.58
CA SER A 108 17.47 11.85 8.60
C SER A 108 16.67 12.33 7.39
N ASN A 109 15.59 11.63 7.01
CA ASN A 109 14.84 11.93 5.79
C ASN A 109 13.46 12.55 6.07
N TYR A 110 13.15 12.89 7.33
CA TYR A 110 11.85 13.46 7.75
C TYR A 110 10.60 12.65 7.37
N VAL A 111 10.76 11.42 6.86
CA VAL A 111 9.66 10.52 6.53
C VAL A 111 9.49 9.53 7.67
N THR A 112 8.45 9.73 8.49
CA THR A 112 8.04 8.79 9.53
C THR A 112 6.63 8.31 9.23
N TRP A 113 6.48 7.02 8.93
CA TRP A 113 5.19 6.36 8.83
C TRP A 113 4.94 5.56 10.10
N TYR A 114 3.75 5.70 10.66
CA TYR A 114 3.26 4.95 11.81
C TYR A 114 2.21 3.95 11.35
N TYR A 115 2.16 2.80 12.01
CA TYR A 115 1.20 1.74 11.72
C TYR A 115 0.88 0.94 12.98
N LEU A 116 -0.19 0.14 12.96
CA LEU A 116 -0.52 -0.72 14.08
C LEU A 116 0.16 -2.08 13.92
N MET A 117 0.89 -2.53 14.94
CA MET A 117 1.43 -3.87 15.00
C MET A 117 0.56 -4.71 15.93
N LEU A 118 -0.09 -5.73 15.38
CA LEU A 118 -0.83 -6.72 16.15
C LEU A 118 0.12 -7.82 16.58
N LYS A 119 0.28 -8.03 17.88
CA LYS A 119 0.98 -9.22 18.39
C LYS A 119 -0.04 -10.32 18.56
N LEU A 120 0.11 -11.40 17.79
CA LEU A 120 -0.79 -12.54 17.87
C LEU A 120 -0.35 -13.48 19.01
N ARG A 121 -1.30 -14.23 19.59
CA ARG A 121 -1.02 -15.24 20.62
C ARG A 121 -0.15 -16.38 20.11
N SER A 122 -0.13 -16.60 18.80
CA SER A 122 0.80 -17.53 18.13
C SER A 122 2.26 -17.06 18.19
N GLY A 123 2.53 -15.81 18.58
CA GLY A 123 3.85 -15.18 18.54
C GLY A 123 4.16 -14.46 17.22
N GLU A 124 3.28 -14.54 16.21
CA GLU A 124 3.42 -13.79 14.97
C GLU A 124 3.09 -12.30 15.20
N ASP A 125 3.93 -11.42 14.66
CA ASP A 125 3.64 -9.99 14.56
C ASP A 125 3.00 -9.69 13.20
N TYR A 126 1.83 -9.05 13.20
CA TYR A 126 1.10 -8.69 11.99
C TYR A 126 0.94 -7.17 11.86
N PRO A 127 1.55 -6.53 10.85
CA PRO A 127 1.41 -5.10 10.62
C PRO A 127 0.05 -4.78 9.99
N LEU A 128 -0.84 -4.22 10.79
CA LEU A 128 -2.11 -3.64 10.36
C LEU A 128 -1.88 -2.19 9.88
N PHE A 129 -2.50 -1.82 8.77
CA PHE A 129 -2.23 -0.53 8.11
C PHE A 129 -0.76 -0.36 7.69
N ALA A 130 -0.18 -1.41 7.12
CA ALA A 130 1.25 -1.48 6.83
C ALA A 130 1.77 -0.26 6.02
N PRO A 131 2.99 0.22 6.33
CA PRO A 131 3.64 1.30 5.60
C PRO A 131 3.83 0.90 4.13
N GLY A 132 3.60 1.86 3.21
CA GLY A 132 3.56 1.61 1.76
C GLY A 132 2.19 1.23 1.19
N ARG A 133 1.16 1.08 2.04
CA ARG A 133 -0.26 0.96 1.62
C ARG A 133 -1.01 2.30 1.63
N PHE A 134 -0.35 3.39 2.04
CA PHE A 134 -0.89 4.75 1.98
C PHE A 134 -2.31 4.89 2.59
N TYR A 135 -2.48 4.42 3.81
CA TYR A 135 -3.66 4.75 4.59
C TYR A 135 -3.61 6.21 5.04
N ASP A 136 -4.71 6.93 4.90
CA ASP A 136 -4.79 8.33 5.31
C ASP A 136 -4.48 8.47 6.81
N GLY A 137 -3.68 9.46 7.19
CA GLY A 137 -3.28 9.66 8.58
C GLY A 137 -2.13 8.77 9.08
N GLY A 138 -1.64 7.81 8.29
CA GLY A 138 -0.50 6.96 8.67
C GLY A 138 0.83 7.72 8.83
N SER A 139 0.93 8.96 8.38
CA SER A 139 2.09 9.84 8.63
C SER A 139 1.99 10.65 9.92
N ASP A 140 0.83 10.63 10.59
CA ASP A 140 0.59 11.33 11.85
C ASP A 140 0.43 10.33 12.99
N ARG A 141 1.28 10.49 14.02
CA ARG A 141 1.28 9.64 15.19
C ARG A 141 -0.04 9.73 15.96
N SER A 142 -0.63 10.92 16.07
CA SER A 142 -1.85 11.13 16.87
C SER A 142 -3.03 10.37 16.27
N THR A 143 -3.11 10.35 14.94
CA THR A 143 -4.12 9.58 14.20
C THR A 143 -3.96 8.07 14.45
N VAL A 144 -2.73 7.53 14.41
CA VAL A 144 -2.48 6.11 14.65
C VAL A 144 -2.70 5.72 16.13
N GLU A 145 -2.43 6.64 17.06
CA GLU A 145 -2.80 6.45 18.47
C GLU A 145 -4.32 6.38 18.66
N GLY A 146 -5.08 7.23 17.96
CA GLY A 146 -6.55 7.14 17.92
C GLY A 146 -7.05 5.81 17.34
N TRP A 147 -6.39 5.29 16.31
CA TRP A 147 -6.69 3.95 15.77
C TRP A 147 -6.44 2.85 16.79
N LYS A 148 -5.33 2.93 17.53
CA LYS A 148 -5.00 2.00 18.60
C LYS A 148 -6.09 2.01 19.66
N GLN A 149 -6.43 3.19 20.20
CA GLN A 149 -7.46 3.33 21.23
C GLN A 149 -8.82 2.78 20.77
N ARG A 150 -9.22 3.09 19.53
CA ARG A 150 -10.45 2.55 18.95
C ARG A 150 -10.43 1.02 18.87
N LEU A 151 -9.31 0.44 18.44
CA LEU A 151 -9.16 -1.01 18.33
C LEU A 151 -9.13 -1.69 19.71
N GLU A 152 -8.43 -1.12 20.69
CA GLU A 152 -8.42 -1.61 22.08
C GLU A 152 -9.83 -1.57 22.70
N GLY A 153 -10.59 -0.50 22.43
CA GLY A 153 -12.00 -0.42 22.80
C GLY A 153 -12.85 -1.56 22.21
N TYR A 154 -12.62 -1.95 20.95
CA TYR A 154 -13.29 -3.12 20.35
C TYR A 154 -12.84 -4.46 20.97
N LEU A 155 -11.60 -4.55 21.45
CA LEU A 155 -11.08 -5.72 22.14
C LEU A 155 -11.56 -5.82 23.59
N GLY A 156 -12.09 -4.73 24.15
CA GLY A 156 -12.49 -4.62 25.56
C GLY A 156 -11.28 -4.49 26.49
N ARG A 157 -10.26 -3.75 26.06
CA ARG A 157 -9.03 -3.46 26.81
C ARG A 157 -8.83 -1.96 26.99
#